data_AF-A0ABD3P3Y7-F1
#
_entry.id   AF-A0ABD3P3Y7-F1
#
_cell.length_a   1.000
_cell.length_b   1.000
_cell.length_c   1.000
_cell.angle_alpha   90.00
_cell.angle_beta   90.00
_cell.angle_gamma   90.00
#
_symmetry.space_group_name_H-M   'P 1'
#
loop_
_entity.id
_entity.type
_entity.pdbx_description
1 polymer ?
#
loop_
_entity_poly.entity_id
_entity_poly.type
_entity_poly.pdbx_seq_one_letter_code
_entity_poly.pdbx_strand_id
1 'polypeptide(L)'
;MEPSSVAKKSKKRRDIVEVVDIIFLDIDGVLLPFGNDSDTTVETYSDECIFPDRTMDALTSLLEGVANLEFLKKNDRTTTHETTASTGHCSPTPIRGNPKLVLSSTWRARPAFIQDILSSFRSYVNAKKDISTGTREIWQAHLESFFDITDPSYHSTRHEEIYNWIKSNTYYSTTPCQKLPCNKQGRLPASTQQDMQCIVRSWIALDDEELVDVQHGYAGTAKHAVKTVSSIGLTRKDVDLALELVKNQMMEFHL
;
A
#
# COMPACT_ATOMS: atom_id res chain seq x y z
N MET A 1 13.75 12.71 56.57
CA MET A 1 14.40 12.57 55.26
C MET A 1 13.29 12.45 54.23
N GLU A 2 12.96 13.55 53.56
CA GLU A 2 11.93 13.54 52.51
C GLU A 2 12.54 13.12 51.16
N PRO A 3 11.89 12.23 50.38
CA PRO A 3 12.35 11.88 49.06
C PRO A 3 12.07 13.03 48.07
N SER A 4 13.14 13.69 47.66
CA SER A 4 13.18 14.70 46.60
C SER A 4 12.55 14.14 45.31
N SER A 5 11.40 14.71 44.90
CA SER A 5 10.71 14.34 43.67
C SER A 5 11.42 14.96 42.46
N VAL A 6 12.28 14.18 41.81
CA VAL A 6 12.93 14.58 40.56
C VAL A 6 11.90 14.54 39.43
N ALA A 7 11.46 15.71 38.98
CA ALA A 7 10.57 15.85 37.83
C ALA A 7 11.23 15.29 36.56
N LYS A 8 10.76 14.13 36.09
CA LYS A 8 11.18 13.54 34.82
C LYS A 8 10.65 14.41 33.68
N LYS A 9 11.54 15.19 33.05
CA LYS A 9 11.22 15.92 31.81
C LYS A 9 10.87 14.89 30.73
N SER A 10 9.59 14.83 30.35
CA SER A 10 9.09 14.04 29.24
C SER A 10 9.65 14.60 27.92
N LYS A 11 10.57 13.86 27.32
CA LYS A 11 11.15 14.19 26.01
C LYS A 11 10.03 14.13 24.96
N LYS A 12 9.63 15.28 24.42
CA LYS A 12 8.66 15.40 23.33
C LYS A 12 9.18 14.59 22.13
N ARG A 13 8.64 13.38 21.92
CA ARG A 13 8.89 12.61 20.70
C ARG A 13 8.32 13.43 19.54
N ARG A 14 9.13 13.65 18.51
CA ARG A 14 8.61 14.14 17.22
C ARG A 14 7.97 12.94 16.56
N ASP A 15 6.69 13.03 16.27
CA ASP A 15 5.98 12.00 15.53
C ASP A 15 6.55 11.98 14.12
N ILE A 16 7.11 10.84 13.72
CA ILE A 16 7.60 10.62 12.37
C ILE A 16 6.37 10.31 11.52
N VAL A 17 6.08 11.17 10.56
CA VAL A 17 4.99 10.96 9.60
C VAL A 17 5.57 10.28 8.36
N GLU A 18 5.12 9.07 8.06
CA GLU A 18 5.56 8.29 6.89
C GLU A 18 4.71 8.65 5.67
N VAL A 19 5.32 8.89 4.51
CA VAL A 19 4.57 9.03 3.25
C VAL A 19 4.49 7.66 2.58
N VAL A 20 3.29 7.23 2.20
CA VAL A 20 3.02 5.87 1.68
C VAL A 20 2.26 5.90 0.35
N ASP A 21 2.42 4.86 -0.45
CA ASP A 21 1.69 4.61 -1.69
C ASP A 21 0.89 3.31 -1.53
N ILE A 22 -0.43 3.41 -1.49
CA ILE A 22 -1.31 2.29 -1.10
C ILE A 22 -1.70 1.45 -2.33
N ILE A 23 -1.61 0.14 -2.19
CA ILE A 23 -2.10 -0.83 -3.16
C ILE A 23 -3.18 -1.64 -2.46
N PHE A 24 -4.44 -1.40 -2.81
CA PHE A 24 -5.55 -2.26 -2.40
C PHE A 24 -5.54 -3.51 -3.25
N LEU A 25 -5.54 -4.66 -2.59
CA LEU A 25 -5.34 -5.95 -3.21
C LEU A 25 -6.57 -6.82 -2.99
N ASP A 26 -7.27 -7.17 -4.08
CA ASP A 26 -8.09 -8.38 -4.10
C ASP A 26 -7.23 -9.64 -4.31
N ILE A 27 -7.80 -10.80 -3.99
CA ILE A 27 -7.21 -12.12 -4.18
C ILE A 27 -7.91 -12.83 -5.32
N ASP A 28 -9.22 -13.04 -5.22
CA ASP A 28 -9.98 -13.72 -6.27
C ASP A 28 -9.92 -12.90 -7.56
N GLY A 29 -9.57 -13.53 -8.67
CA GLY A 29 -9.52 -12.92 -9.98
C GLY A 29 -8.34 -11.98 -10.22
N VAL A 30 -7.61 -11.60 -9.16
CA VAL A 30 -6.38 -10.79 -9.22
C VAL A 30 -5.14 -11.65 -9.01
N LEU A 31 -4.96 -12.25 -7.83
CA LEU A 31 -3.82 -13.15 -7.59
C LEU A 31 -4.18 -14.62 -7.81
N LEU A 32 -5.44 -14.97 -7.59
CA LEU A 32 -5.99 -16.30 -7.76
C LEU A 32 -6.98 -16.29 -8.93
N PRO A 33 -6.50 -16.49 -10.16
CA PRO A 33 -7.36 -16.54 -11.32
C PRO A 33 -8.33 -17.72 -11.24
N PHE A 34 -9.56 -17.54 -11.71
CA PHE A 34 -10.57 -18.58 -11.74
C PHE A 34 -11.35 -18.57 -13.06
N GLY A 35 -11.59 -19.77 -13.59
CA GLY A 35 -12.20 -19.97 -14.90
C GLY A 35 -11.39 -21.00 -15.69
N ASN A 36 -12.08 -21.94 -16.33
CA ASN A 36 -11.43 -22.94 -17.16
C ASN A 36 -11.07 -22.32 -18.51
N ASP A 37 -9.98 -21.58 -18.57
CA ASP A 37 -9.44 -21.17 -19.85
C ASP A 37 -8.66 -22.36 -20.43
N SER A 38 -9.33 -23.11 -21.31
CA SER A 38 -8.85 -24.37 -21.88
C SER A 38 -7.56 -24.25 -22.70
N ASP A 39 -7.09 -23.02 -22.90
CA ASP A 39 -5.90 -22.68 -23.69
C ASP A 39 -4.69 -22.27 -22.82
N THR A 40 -4.79 -22.38 -21.50
CA THR A 40 -3.70 -21.94 -20.62
C THR A 40 -2.54 -22.94 -20.60
N THR A 41 -1.38 -22.41 -21.00
CA THR A 41 -0.06 -22.93 -20.69
C THR A 41 0.01 -23.46 -19.26
N VAL A 42 0.66 -24.61 -19.05
CA VAL A 42 0.86 -25.21 -17.71
C VAL A 42 1.29 -24.13 -16.71
N GLU A 43 0.40 -23.81 -15.77
CA GLU A 43 0.69 -22.83 -14.76
C GLU A 43 1.78 -23.36 -13.82
N THR A 44 2.81 -22.56 -13.57
CA THR A 44 3.84 -22.87 -12.58
C THR A 44 3.47 -22.25 -11.25
N TYR A 45 3.78 -22.97 -10.20
CA TYR A 45 3.59 -22.57 -8.82
C TYR A 45 4.88 -22.83 -8.07
N SER A 46 5.35 -21.83 -7.33
CA SER A 46 6.36 -22.01 -6.30
C SER A 46 5.83 -22.96 -5.22
N ASP A 47 6.69 -23.83 -4.68
CA ASP A 47 6.29 -24.83 -3.68
C ASP A 47 5.46 -24.21 -2.54
N GLU A 48 4.29 -24.78 -2.26
CA GLU A 48 3.31 -24.32 -1.24
C GLU A 48 2.68 -22.94 -1.48
N CYS A 49 3.01 -22.23 -2.57
CA CYS A 49 2.34 -20.99 -2.95
C CYS A 49 1.01 -21.32 -3.63
N ILE A 50 -0.09 -20.76 -3.12
CA ILE A 50 -1.43 -20.98 -3.70
C ILE A 50 -1.68 -20.11 -4.95
N PHE A 51 -0.82 -19.11 -5.20
CA PHE A 51 -0.92 -18.21 -6.34
C PHE A 51 0.00 -18.68 -7.47
N PRO A 52 -0.43 -18.59 -8.74
CA PRO A 52 0.44 -18.85 -9.87
C PRO A 52 1.66 -17.93 -9.87
N ASP A 53 2.83 -18.42 -10.28
CA ASP A 53 4.05 -17.62 -10.29
C ASP A 53 3.91 -16.36 -11.14
N ARG A 54 3.12 -16.41 -12.22
CA ARG A 54 2.92 -15.25 -13.11
C ARG A 54 2.26 -14.05 -12.40
N THR A 55 1.28 -14.29 -11.51
CA THR A 55 0.57 -13.20 -10.82
C THR A 55 1.45 -12.65 -9.70
N MET A 56 2.25 -13.51 -9.06
CA MET A 56 3.27 -13.13 -8.08
C MET A 56 4.43 -12.35 -8.70
N ASP A 57 4.88 -12.72 -9.90
CA ASP A 57 5.88 -12.00 -10.69
C ASP A 57 5.36 -10.60 -11.09
N ALA A 58 4.08 -10.52 -11.48
CA ALA A 58 3.42 -9.25 -11.78
C ALA A 58 3.30 -8.35 -10.54
N LEU A 59 2.85 -8.90 -9.41
CA LEU A 59 2.77 -8.15 -8.14
C LEU A 59 4.16 -7.69 -7.67
N THR A 60 5.18 -8.55 -7.80
CA THR A 60 6.58 -8.18 -7.51
C THR A 60 7.02 -7.01 -8.38
N SER A 61 6.77 -7.09 -9.69
CA SER A 61 7.10 -6.03 -10.64
C SER A 61 6.40 -4.70 -10.30
N LEU A 62 5.16 -4.75 -9.82
CA LEU A 62 4.44 -3.55 -9.39
C LEU A 62 5.08 -2.93 -8.15
N LEU A 63 5.36 -3.75 -7.13
CA LEU A 63 5.99 -3.28 -5.89
C LEU A 63 7.36 -2.63 -6.18
N GLU A 64 8.19 -3.27 -7.00
CA GLU A 64 9.46 -2.71 -7.46
C GLU A 64 9.27 -1.43 -8.26
N GLY A 65 8.34 -1.43 -9.20
CA GLY A 65 8.04 -0.29 -10.05
C GLY A 65 7.66 0.92 -9.22
N VAL A 66 6.73 0.76 -8.26
CA VAL A 66 6.32 1.83 -7.34
C VAL A 66 7.48 2.29 -6.49
N ALA A 67 8.22 1.38 -5.84
CA ALA A 67 9.37 1.73 -5.00
C ALA A 67 10.46 2.53 -5.74
N ASN A 68 10.64 2.24 -7.03
CA ASN A 68 11.63 2.88 -7.90
C ASN A 68 11.10 4.14 -8.63
N LEU A 69 9.85 4.55 -8.42
CA LEU A 69 9.39 5.85 -8.90
C LEU A 69 10.14 6.96 -8.15
N GLU A 70 11.03 7.64 -8.86
CA GLU A 70 11.78 8.78 -8.35
C GLU A 70 11.19 10.09 -8.90
N PHE A 71 10.94 11.05 -8.00
CA PHE A 71 10.59 12.41 -8.37
C PHE A 71 11.66 13.39 -7.89
N LEU A 72 12.18 14.19 -8.83
CA LEU A 72 13.03 15.32 -8.50
C LEU A 72 12.12 16.47 -8.05
N LYS A 73 12.13 16.76 -6.74
CA LYS A 73 11.48 17.96 -6.22
C LYS A 73 12.10 19.17 -6.92
N LYS A 74 11.34 19.84 -7.81
CA LYS A 74 11.76 21.11 -8.38
C LYS A 74 11.98 22.05 -7.20
N ASN A 75 13.21 22.54 -7.04
CA ASN A 75 13.49 23.58 -6.06
C ASN A 75 12.70 24.82 -6.50
N ASP A 76 11.61 25.13 -5.81
CA ASP A 76 10.88 26.38 -5.97
C ASP A 76 11.80 27.55 -5.63
N ARG A 77 12.57 27.98 -6.62
CA ARG A 77 13.39 29.19 -6.59
C ARG A 77 12.55 30.36 -7.09
N THR A 78 11.50 30.63 -6.36
CA THR A 78 10.83 31.93 -6.31
C THR A 78 10.64 32.15 -4.81
N THR A 79 11.47 32.94 -4.11
CA THR A 79 11.33 34.39 -4.14
C THR A 79 12.53 35.02 -3.41
N THR A 80 13.37 35.69 -4.20
CA THR A 80 14.15 36.93 -4.00
C THR A 80 14.90 37.27 -2.70
N HIS A 81 16.20 37.51 -2.94
CA HIS A 81 17.09 38.53 -2.36
C HIS A 81 17.34 38.49 -0.84
N GLU A 82 18.44 37.84 -0.45
CA GLU A 82 19.44 38.48 0.44
C GLU A 82 20.73 37.64 0.53
N THR A 83 21.73 38.17 -0.17
CA THR A 83 23.12 38.42 0.22
C THR A 83 23.82 37.49 1.23
N THR A 84 24.96 36.97 0.75
CA THR A 84 26.19 36.52 1.46
C THR A 84 26.29 35.09 2.02
N ALA A 85 26.96 34.25 1.21
CA ALA A 85 28.09 33.39 1.58
C ALA A 85 27.88 32.29 2.63
N SER A 86 27.22 31.20 2.21
CA SER A 86 27.57 29.85 2.67
C SER A 86 27.14 28.82 1.60
N THR A 87 28.09 28.37 0.79
CA THR A 87 27.88 27.44 -0.33
C THR A 87 27.82 25.99 0.16
N GLY A 88 26.80 25.63 0.93
CA GLY A 88 26.41 24.24 1.15
C GLY A 88 25.47 23.79 0.03
N HIS A 89 26.00 23.15 -1.02
CA HIS A 89 25.17 22.53 -2.05
C HIS A 89 24.43 21.33 -1.45
N CYS A 90 23.24 21.56 -0.91
CA CYS A 90 22.32 20.49 -0.55
C CYS A 90 21.71 19.96 -1.86
N SER A 91 22.22 18.84 -2.36
CA SER A 91 21.61 18.16 -3.50
C SER A 91 20.20 17.70 -3.10
N PRO A 92 19.16 17.97 -3.91
CA PRO A 92 17.82 17.51 -3.59
C PRO A 92 17.81 15.98 -3.47
N THR A 93 17.37 15.47 -2.33
CA THR A 93 17.19 14.02 -2.13
C THR A 93 16.00 13.56 -2.96
N PRO A 94 16.15 12.56 -3.85
CA PRO A 94 15.03 12.02 -4.60
C PRO A 94 14.00 11.42 -3.64
N ILE A 95 12.71 11.73 -3.88
CA ILE A 95 11.62 11.12 -3.13
C ILE A 95 11.28 9.81 -3.84
N ARG A 96 11.42 8.69 -3.11
CA ARG A 96 11.11 7.34 -3.61
C ARG A 96 9.69 6.92 -3.28
N GLY A 97 9.19 5.91 -4.02
CA GLY A 97 7.98 5.19 -3.68
C GLY A 97 8.10 4.44 -2.36
N ASN A 98 6.97 4.24 -1.69
CA ASN A 98 6.86 3.44 -0.48
C ASN A 98 5.58 2.60 -0.57
N PRO A 99 5.57 1.55 -1.41
CA PRO A 99 4.38 0.75 -1.65
C PRO A 99 3.96 0.02 -0.37
N LYS A 100 2.66 0.03 -0.08
CA LYS A 100 2.05 -0.68 1.04
C LYS A 100 0.82 -1.45 0.57
N LEU A 101 0.76 -2.74 0.90
CA LEU A 101 -0.39 -3.58 0.58
C LEU A 101 -1.48 -3.43 1.64
N VAL A 102 -2.69 -3.09 1.21
CA VAL A 102 -3.92 -3.16 2.01
C VAL A 102 -4.79 -4.27 1.47
N LEU A 103 -5.12 -5.26 2.31
CA LEU A 103 -5.97 -6.37 1.88
C LEU A 103 -7.42 -5.89 1.82
N SER A 104 -7.99 -5.87 0.62
CA SER A 104 -9.40 -5.51 0.40
C SER A 104 -10.27 -6.70 0.00
N SER A 105 -9.69 -7.86 -0.29
CA SER A 105 -10.42 -9.09 -0.65
C SER A 105 -11.43 -9.58 0.38
N THR A 106 -12.47 -10.30 -0.05
CA THR A 106 -13.40 -11.03 0.86
C THR A 106 -12.68 -12.04 1.77
N TRP A 107 -11.49 -12.52 1.34
CA TRP A 107 -10.64 -13.43 2.11
C TRP A 107 -10.25 -12.85 3.48
N ARG A 108 -10.21 -11.53 3.61
CA ARG A 108 -9.90 -10.83 4.86
C ARG A 108 -10.85 -11.14 6.01
N ALA A 109 -12.08 -11.58 5.73
CA ALA A 109 -13.06 -11.94 6.74
C ALA A 109 -12.67 -13.20 7.53
N ARG A 110 -11.69 -13.98 7.05
CA ARG A 110 -11.24 -15.23 7.66
C ARG A 110 -9.75 -15.16 8.01
N PRO A 111 -9.37 -15.12 9.30
CA PRO A 111 -7.97 -15.05 9.71
C PRO A 111 -7.07 -16.14 9.13
N ALA A 112 -7.60 -17.36 8.95
CA ALA A 112 -6.86 -18.47 8.32
C ALA A 112 -6.45 -18.13 6.87
N PHE A 113 -7.36 -17.55 6.09
CA PHE A 113 -7.08 -17.16 4.70
C PHE A 113 -6.04 -16.06 4.60
N ILE A 114 -6.02 -15.11 5.56
CA ILE A 114 -4.94 -14.13 5.66
C ILE A 114 -3.59 -14.82 5.86
N GLN A 115 -3.54 -15.84 6.72
CA GLN A 115 -2.31 -16.61 6.94
C GLN A 115 -1.89 -17.41 5.70
N ASP A 116 -2.84 -17.97 4.95
CA ASP A 116 -2.57 -18.68 3.70
C ASP A 116 -1.95 -17.74 2.64
N ILE A 117 -2.46 -16.51 2.54
CA ILE A 117 -1.91 -15.48 1.64
C ILE A 117 -0.47 -15.12 2.05
N LEU A 118 -0.24 -14.83 3.34
CA LEU A 118 1.09 -14.47 3.85
C LEU A 118 2.08 -15.64 3.73
N SER A 119 1.61 -16.88 3.92
CA SER A 119 2.43 -18.08 3.70
C SER A 119 2.84 -18.20 2.25
N SER A 120 1.91 -17.96 1.32
CA SER A 120 2.19 -17.97 -0.12
C SER A 120 3.21 -16.90 -0.51
N PHE A 121 3.13 -15.69 0.07
CA PHE A 121 4.14 -14.65 -0.16
C PHE A 121 5.54 -15.10 0.29
N ARG A 122 5.65 -15.72 1.47
CA ARG A 122 6.93 -16.27 1.96
C ARG A 122 7.45 -17.39 1.06
N SER A 123 6.58 -18.34 0.70
CA SER A 123 6.94 -19.46 -0.16
C SER A 123 7.46 -18.99 -1.51
N TYR A 124 6.77 -18.05 -2.16
CA TYR A 124 7.20 -17.44 -3.42
C TYR A 124 8.57 -16.74 -3.29
N VAL A 125 8.76 -15.87 -2.29
CA VAL A 125 10.04 -15.16 -2.08
C VAL A 125 11.19 -16.12 -1.78
N ASN A 126 10.93 -17.22 -1.07
CA ASN A 126 11.93 -18.24 -0.76
C ASN A 126 12.29 -19.11 -1.96
N ALA A 127 11.32 -19.40 -2.84
CA ALA A 127 11.52 -20.20 -4.04
C ALA A 127 12.32 -19.46 -5.13
N LYS A 128 12.16 -18.12 -5.23
CA LYS A 128 12.87 -17.28 -6.20
C LYS A 128 14.34 -17.07 -5.79
N LYS A 129 15.22 -17.96 -6.26
CA LYS A 129 16.69 -17.89 -6.01
C LYS A 129 17.34 -16.60 -6.53
N ASP A 130 16.82 -16.04 -7.61
CA ASP A 130 17.38 -14.87 -8.30
C ASP A 130 16.69 -13.55 -7.92
N ILE A 131 15.91 -13.53 -6.83
CA ILE A 131 15.28 -12.30 -6.35
C ILE A 131 16.36 -11.31 -5.87
N SER A 132 16.36 -10.09 -6.40
CA SER A 132 17.38 -9.10 -6.05
C SER A 132 17.27 -8.69 -4.57
N THR A 133 18.36 -8.21 -3.98
CA THR A 133 18.36 -7.72 -2.58
C THR A 133 17.32 -6.62 -2.37
N GLY A 134 17.20 -5.68 -3.31
CA GLY A 134 16.21 -4.60 -3.22
C GLY A 134 14.77 -5.13 -3.29
N THR A 135 14.50 -6.11 -4.15
CA THR A 135 13.19 -6.77 -4.25
C THR A 135 12.83 -7.46 -2.94
N ARG A 136 13.80 -8.17 -2.33
CA ARG A 136 13.61 -8.86 -1.05
C ARG A 136 13.34 -7.89 0.10
N GLU A 137 14.02 -6.75 0.13
CA GLU A 137 13.77 -5.68 1.10
C GLU A 137 12.35 -5.12 0.99
N ILE A 138 11.85 -4.92 -0.23
CA ILE A 138 10.47 -4.47 -0.46
C ILE A 138 9.48 -5.51 0.08
N TRP A 139 9.66 -6.79 -0.26
CA TRP A 139 8.81 -7.87 0.23
C TRP A 139 8.84 -8.02 1.75
N GLN A 140 9.98 -7.76 2.41
CA GLN A 140 10.12 -7.92 3.85
C GLN A 140 9.08 -7.14 4.66
N ALA A 141 8.60 -6.01 4.14
CA ALA A 141 7.53 -5.22 4.75
C ALA A 141 6.13 -5.86 4.65
N HIS A 142 5.98 -6.93 3.87
CA HIS A 142 4.70 -7.57 3.52
C HIS A 142 4.63 -9.06 3.88
N LEU A 143 5.76 -9.70 4.22
CA LEU A 143 5.83 -11.16 4.49
C LEU A 143 5.11 -11.59 5.77
N GLU A 144 5.05 -10.70 6.77
CA GLU A 144 4.50 -11.04 8.09
C GLU A 144 3.12 -10.41 8.34
N SER A 145 2.79 -9.36 7.59
CA SER A 145 1.53 -8.63 7.74
C SER A 145 1.25 -7.74 6.53
N PHE A 146 -0.03 -7.52 6.26
CA PHE A 146 -0.46 -6.38 5.44
C PHE A 146 -0.23 -5.07 6.21
N PHE A 147 -0.09 -3.97 5.47
CA PHE A 147 -0.02 -2.64 6.08
C PHE A 147 -1.30 -2.31 6.83
N ASP A 148 -2.44 -2.61 6.20
CA ASP A 148 -3.75 -2.59 6.83
C ASP A 148 -4.70 -3.57 6.12
N ILE A 149 -5.91 -3.68 6.63
CA ILE A 149 -6.97 -4.53 6.08
C ILE A 149 -8.27 -3.72 6.10
N THR A 150 -9.00 -3.75 4.99
CA THR A 150 -10.37 -3.20 4.89
C THR A 150 -11.30 -3.82 5.93
N ASP A 151 -12.33 -3.10 6.40
CA ASP A 151 -13.23 -3.61 7.46
C ASP A 151 -13.86 -4.95 7.04
N PRO A 152 -13.60 -6.06 7.78
CA PRO A 152 -14.13 -7.37 7.44
C PRO A 152 -15.64 -7.51 7.73
N SER A 153 -16.21 -6.61 8.52
CA SER A 153 -17.64 -6.59 8.85
C SER A 153 -18.45 -5.72 7.90
N TYR A 154 -17.78 -4.98 7.01
CA TYR A 154 -18.43 -4.14 6.04
C TYR A 154 -18.86 -5.02 4.86
N HIS A 155 -20.17 -5.05 4.60
CA HIS A 155 -20.79 -5.83 3.53
C HIS A 155 -21.27 -4.94 2.38
N SER A 156 -20.64 -3.78 2.19
CA SER A 156 -20.92 -2.92 1.05
C SER A 156 -20.26 -3.46 -0.22
N THR A 157 -20.39 -2.70 -1.29
CA THR A 157 -19.54 -2.81 -2.46
C THR A 157 -18.07 -2.54 -2.11
N ARG A 158 -17.14 -3.15 -2.84
CA ARG A 158 -15.70 -3.01 -2.61
C ARG A 158 -15.21 -1.57 -2.70
N HIS A 159 -15.74 -0.80 -3.64
CA HIS A 159 -15.34 0.60 -3.79
C HIS A 159 -15.66 1.42 -2.55
N GLU A 160 -16.84 1.23 -1.92
CA GLU A 160 -17.21 1.92 -0.69
C GLU A 160 -16.26 1.60 0.47
N GLU A 161 -15.84 0.33 0.60
CA GLU A 161 -14.83 -0.07 1.60
C GLU A 161 -13.52 0.69 1.43
N ILE A 162 -12.99 0.71 0.20
CA ILE A 162 -11.74 1.39 -0.13
C ILE A 162 -11.85 2.89 0.14
N TYR A 163 -12.95 3.52 -0.26
CA TYR A 163 -13.16 4.95 -0.01
C TYR A 163 -13.29 5.29 1.47
N ASN A 164 -14.00 4.46 2.23
CA ASN A 164 -14.12 4.63 3.67
C ASN A 164 -12.76 4.46 4.36
N TRP A 165 -11.94 3.51 3.89
CA TRP A 165 -10.57 3.35 4.36
C TRP A 165 -9.73 4.59 4.06
N ILE A 166 -9.73 5.08 2.81
CA ILE A 166 -8.97 6.28 2.40
C ILE A 166 -9.41 7.49 3.21
N LYS A 167 -10.72 7.71 3.36
CA LYS A 167 -11.25 8.82 4.16
C LYS A 167 -10.80 8.73 5.62
N SER A 168 -10.81 7.54 6.21
CA SER A 168 -10.41 7.35 7.61
C SER A 168 -8.91 7.52 7.83
N ASN A 169 -8.09 7.28 6.81
CA ASN A 169 -6.63 7.33 6.90
C ASN A 169 -5.99 8.59 6.32
N THR A 170 -6.72 9.35 5.48
CA THR A 170 -6.21 10.60 4.86
C THR A 170 -6.62 11.84 5.68
N TYR A 171 -7.72 11.79 6.43
CA TYR A 171 -8.18 12.89 7.29
C TYR A 171 -7.40 12.95 8.62
N TYR A 172 -6.09 13.19 8.53
CA TYR A 172 -5.29 13.77 9.63
C TYR A 172 -4.85 15.19 9.25
N SER A 173 -5.82 16.01 8.85
CA SER A 173 -5.65 17.46 8.70
C SER A 173 -5.75 18.14 10.08
N THR A 174 -4.60 18.64 10.55
CA THR A 174 -4.39 19.84 11.40
C THR A 174 -5.11 19.98 12.75
N THR A 175 -6.06 19.13 13.12
CA THR A 175 -6.80 19.27 14.39
C THR A 175 -6.30 18.21 15.37
N PRO A 176 -5.88 18.58 16.61
CA PRO A 176 -5.47 17.60 17.62
C PRO A 176 -6.56 16.56 17.82
N CYS A 177 -6.23 15.31 17.47
CA CYS A 177 -7.12 14.16 17.42
C CYS A 177 -7.92 14.02 18.73
N GLN A 178 -9.21 14.37 18.70
CA GLN A 178 -10.17 13.81 19.65
C GLN A 178 -10.42 12.38 19.22
N LYS A 179 -9.95 11.43 20.03
CA LYS A 179 -10.11 9.99 19.83
C LYS A 179 -11.60 9.66 19.69
N LEU A 180 -12.10 9.55 18.45
CA LEU A 180 -13.38 8.92 18.22
C LEU A 180 -13.22 7.42 18.55
N PRO A 181 -14.13 6.84 19.34
CA PRO A 181 -14.10 5.41 19.64
C PRO A 181 -14.49 4.64 18.37
N CYS A 182 -13.50 4.18 17.61
CA CYS A 182 -13.72 3.12 16.63
C CYS A 182 -14.07 1.82 17.40
N ASN A 183 -15.17 1.17 17.03
CA ASN A 183 -15.62 -0.06 17.67
C ASN A 183 -14.66 -1.21 17.34
N LYS A 184 -13.98 -1.72 18.37
CA LYS A 184 -12.88 -2.70 18.30
C LYS A 184 -13.38 -4.12 18.55
N GLN A 185 -14.02 -4.74 17.56
CA GLN A 185 -14.26 -6.18 17.58
C GLN A 185 -13.37 -6.83 16.52
N GLY A 186 -12.12 -7.14 16.91
CA GLY A 186 -11.18 -7.90 16.06
C GLY A 186 -9.72 -7.45 16.06
N ARG A 187 -9.37 -6.29 16.64
CA ARG A 187 -7.94 -5.88 16.69
C ARG A 187 -7.15 -6.80 17.63
N LEU A 188 -6.08 -7.38 17.10
CA LEU A 188 -4.94 -7.91 17.84
C LEU A 188 -4.57 -6.95 19.00
N PRO A 189 -4.04 -7.46 20.13
CA PRO A 189 -3.82 -6.68 21.34
C PRO A 189 -3.09 -5.36 21.04
N ALA A 190 -3.67 -4.26 21.52
CA ALA A 190 -3.27 -2.88 21.25
C ALA A 190 -1.86 -2.49 21.74
N SER A 191 -1.03 -3.44 22.17
CA SER A 191 0.27 -3.19 22.79
C SER A 191 1.40 -2.94 21.79
N THR A 192 1.18 -3.03 20.47
CA THR A 192 2.30 -2.93 19.51
C THR A 192 2.00 -2.13 18.24
N GLN A 193 0.74 -1.74 17.97
CA GLN A 193 0.48 -0.70 16.98
C GLN A 193 0.89 0.63 17.59
N GLN A 194 2.17 0.99 17.42
CA GLN A 194 2.56 2.39 17.50
C GLN A 194 1.62 3.16 16.56
N ASP A 195 1.06 4.26 17.05
CA ASP A 195 0.24 5.18 16.27
C ASP A 195 1.12 5.80 15.17
N MET A 196 1.45 5.03 14.13
CA MET A 196 2.18 5.52 12.97
C MET A 196 1.20 6.38 12.19
N GLN A 197 1.48 7.69 12.17
CA GLN A 197 0.80 8.61 11.28
C GLN A 197 1.42 8.43 9.90
N CYS A 198 0.58 8.16 8.90
CA CYS A 198 1.01 8.15 7.52
C CYS A 198 0.26 9.20 6.70
N ILE A 199 0.89 9.65 5.62
CA ILE A 199 0.27 10.46 4.56
C ILE A 199 0.19 9.58 3.33
N VAL A 200 -1.03 9.30 2.87
CA VAL A 200 -1.27 8.61 1.61
C VAL A 200 -0.96 9.60 0.47
N ARG A 201 0.11 9.35 -0.26
CA ARG A 201 0.50 10.16 -1.43
C ARG A 201 -0.21 9.72 -2.69
N SER A 202 -0.31 8.41 -2.88
CA SER A 202 -0.98 7.79 -4.01
C SER A 202 -1.67 6.51 -3.57
N TRP A 203 -2.68 6.08 -4.33
CA TRP A 203 -3.31 4.79 -4.13
C TRP A 203 -3.88 4.22 -5.42
N ILE A 204 -3.83 2.90 -5.53
CA ILE A 204 -4.49 2.14 -6.58
C ILE A 204 -5.22 0.91 -6.00
N ALA A 205 -6.25 0.45 -6.68
CA ALA A 205 -6.99 -0.77 -6.39
C ALA A 205 -6.82 -1.75 -7.55
N LEU A 206 -6.35 -2.96 -7.22
CA LEU A 206 -6.29 -4.09 -8.12
C LEU A 206 -7.49 -4.99 -7.82
N ASP A 207 -8.39 -5.12 -8.78
CA ASP A 207 -9.66 -5.81 -8.59
C ASP A 207 -10.11 -6.43 -9.92
N ASP A 208 -10.91 -7.48 -9.89
CA ASP A 208 -11.50 -8.09 -11.09
C ASP A 208 -12.95 -7.60 -11.34
N GLU A 209 -13.56 -6.97 -10.33
CA GLU A 209 -14.85 -6.30 -10.46
C GLU A 209 -14.74 -4.91 -11.10
N GLU A 210 -15.87 -4.38 -11.58
CA GLU A 210 -15.94 -3.03 -12.12
C GLU A 210 -15.98 -2.00 -10.98
N LEU A 211 -14.85 -1.30 -10.77
CA LEU A 211 -14.79 -0.20 -9.79
C LEU A 211 -15.06 1.18 -10.41
N VAL A 212 -14.89 1.35 -11.74
CA VAL A 212 -14.89 2.68 -12.39
C VAL A 212 -16.31 3.16 -12.72
N ASP A 213 -17.18 2.24 -13.13
CA ASP A 213 -18.54 2.56 -13.61
C ASP A 213 -19.66 2.15 -12.64
N VAL A 214 -19.41 2.27 -11.33
CA VAL A 214 -20.45 2.00 -10.34
C VAL A 214 -21.37 3.19 -10.19
N GLN A 215 -22.68 2.96 -10.18
CA GLN A 215 -23.68 3.99 -9.91
C GLN A 215 -23.40 4.60 -8.52
N HIS A 216 -23.12 5.90 -8.46
CA HIS A 216 -22.64 6.64 -7.27
C HIS A 216 -21.16 6.42 -6.89
N GLY A 217 -20.35 5.90 -7.81
CA GLY A 217 -18.90 5.83 -7.64
C GLY A 217 -18.29 7.23 -7.41
N TYR A 218 -17.19 7.25 -6.67
CA TYR A 218 -16.44 8.49 -6.42
C TYR A 218 -15.94 9.10 -7.74
N ALA A 219 -16.05 10.41 -7.87
CA ALA A 219 -15.54 11.09 -9.05
C ALA A 219 -14.02 10.88 -9.17
N GLY A 220 -13.58 10.26 -10.27
CA GLY A 220 -12.17 9.99 -10.51
C GLY A 220 -11.69 8.58 -10.16
N THR A 221 -12.57 7.62 -9.82
CA THR A 221 -12.17 6.21 -9.60
C THR A 221 -11.31 5.65 -10.71
N ALA A 222 -11.54 6.06 -11.98
CA ALA A 222 -10.74 5.68 -13.14
C ALA A 222 -9.22 5.96 -12.98
N LYS A 223 -8.84 6.94 -12.15
CA LYS A 223 -7.44 7.27 -11.85
C LYS A 223 -6.80 6.33 -10.82
N HIS A 224 -7.59 5.49 -10.17
CA HIS A 224 -7.21 4.73 -8.98
C HIS A 224 -7.54 3.24 -9.08
N ALA A 225 -8.08 2.74 -10.19
CA ALA A 225 -8.47 1.34 -10.31
C ALA A 225 -7.86 0.70 -11.55
N VAL A 226 -7.38 -0.52 -11.40
CA VAL A 226 -6.97 -1.39 -12.50
C VAL A 226 -7.82 -2.64 -12.44
N LYS A 227 -8.67 -2.79 -13.45
CA LYS A 227 -9.55 -3.96 -13.62
C LYS A 227 -8.79 -5.09 -14.28
N THR A 228 -8.65 -6.20 -13.57
CA THR A 228 -8.09 -7.45 -14.07
C THR A 228 -9.18 -8.30 -14.73
N VAL A 229 -8.77 -9.34 -15.46
CA VAL A 229 -9.69 -10.35 -15.98
C VAL A 229 -9.63 -11.55 -15.06
N SER A 230 -10.75 -11.91 -14.42
CA SER A 230 -10.78 -12.94 -13.36
C SER A 230 -10.17 -14.29 -13.76
N SER A 231 -10.30 -14.70 -15.02
CA SER A 231 -9.73 -15.96 -15.52
C SER A 231 -8.23 -15.90 -15.79
N ILE A 232 -7.65 -14.70 -15.87
CA ILE A 232 -6.25 -14.48 -16.22
C ILE A 232 -5.44 -14.11 -14.98
N GLY A 233 -6.01 -13.27 -14.11
CA GLY A 233 -5.31 -12.67 -12.98
C GLY A 233 -4.57 -11.39 -13.37
N LEU A 234 -3.75 -10.90 -12.45
CA LEU A 234 -2.88 -9.75 -12.62
C LEU A 234 -1.80 -10.03 -13.66
N THR A 235 -1.75 -9.22 -14.72
CA THR A 235 -0.80 -9.34 -15.82
C THR A 235 0.22 -8.21 -15.83
N ARG A 236 1.24 -8.33 -16.69
CA ARG A 236 2.20 -7.24 -16.90
C ARG A 236 1.55 -5.96 -17.43
N LYS A 237 0.53 -6.08 -18.28
CA LYS A 237 -0.19 -4.93 -18.83
C LYS A 237 -0.90 -4.16 -17.72
N ASP A 238 -1.48 -4.87 -16.76
CA ASP A 238 -2.16 -4.28 -15.60
C ASP A 238 -1.15 -3.55 -14.70
N VAL A 239 0.04 -4.14 -14.52
CA VAL A 239 1.16 -3.50 -13.81
C VAL A 239 1.58 -2.20 -14.48
N ASP A 240 1.78 -2.21 -15.80
CA ASP A 240 2.20 -1.01 -16.54
C ASP A 240 1.17 0.14 -16.39
N LEU A 241 -0.13 -0.19 -16.46
CA LEU A 241 -1.22 0.77 -16.20
C LEU A 241 -1.21 1.26 -14.75
N ALA A 242 -1.08 0.37 -13.77
CA ALA A 242 -1.03 0.74 -12.35
C ALA A 242 0.14 1.71 -12.07
N LEU A 243 1.31 1.46 -12.66
CA LEU A 243 2.48 2.33 -12.51
C LEU A 243 2.26 3.72 -13.13
N GLU A 244 1.59 3.80 -14.28
CA GLU A 244 1.22 5.08 -14.89
C GLU A 244 0.28 5.87 -13.98
N LEU A 245 -0.76 5.22 -13.44
CA LEU A 245 -1.73 5.84 -12.54
C LEU A 245 -1.06 6.33 -11.24
N VAL A 246 -0.24 5.51 -10.59
CA VAL A 246 0.51 5.89 -9.38
C VAL A 246 1.43 7.07 -9.66
N LYS A 247 2.17 7.03 -10.77
CA LYS A 247 3.08 8.12 -11.16
C LYS A 247 2.32 9.44 -11.36
N ASN A 248 1.15 9.41 -12.01
CA ASN A 248 0.32 10.60 -12.20
C ASN A 248 -0.15 11.19 -10.86
N GLN A 249 -0.61 10.35 -9.94
CA GLN A 249 -1.00 10.79 -8.59
C GLN A 249 0.19 11.37 -7.81
N MET A 250 1.38 10.76 -7.89
CA MET A 250 2.59 11.28 -7.26
C MET A 250 2.98 12.66 -7.80
N MET A 251 2.76 12.92 -9.10
CA MET A 251 2.98 14.24 -9.67
C MET A 251 1.95 15.25 -9.17
N GLU A 252 0.66 14.88 -9.15
CA GLU A 252 -0.42 15.73 -8.63
C GLU A 252 -0.22 16.10 -7.15
N PHE A 253 0.30 15.18 -6.33
CA PHE A 253 0.60 15.41 -4.91
C PHE A 253 1.69 16.48 -4.66
N HIS A 254 2.56 16.73 -5.64
CA HIS A 254 3.67 17.68 -5.53
C HIS A 254 3.44 19.03 -6.23
N LEU A 255 2.30 19.19 -6.91
CA LEU A 255 1.86 20.47 -7.51
C LEU A 255 1.11 21.32 -6.48
#